data_AF-A0A851MZ56-F1
#
_entry.id   AF-A0A851MZ56-F1
#
_cell.length_a   1.000
_cell.length_b   1.000
_cell.length_c   1.000
_cell.angle_alpha   90.00
_cell.angle_beta   90.00
_cell.angle_gamma   90.00
#
_symmetry.space_group_name_H-M   'P 1'
#
loop_
_entity.id
_entity.type
_entity.pdbx_description
1 polymer ?
#
loop_
_entity_poly.entity_id
_entity_poly.type
_entity_poly.pdbx_seq_one_letter_code
_entity_poly.pdbx_strand_id
1 'polypeptide(L)' 'NEFPENISSAAEKLQTITLIPALGLNVHSLLKHETLVLTLDTVTFLEQRLLWHNTRYSALCPLSRAYRDLP' A
#
# COMPACT_ATOMS: atom_id res chain seq x y z
N ASN A 1 -2.29 -9.40 7.96
CA ASN A 1 -1.29 -9.64 6.89
C ASN A 1 0.06 -9.16 7.38
N GLU A 2 0.80 -10.08 7.97
CA GLU A 2 2.16 -9.86 8.44
C GLU A 2 3.12 -10.54 7.45
N PHE A 3 4.35 -10.03 7.35
CA PHE A 3 5.34 -10.63 6.47
C PHE A 3 5.76 -12.01 7.00
N PRO A 4 5.92 -13.03 6.14
CA PRO A 4 6.47 -14.32 6.56
C PRO A 4 7.87 -14.17 7.19
N GLU A 5 8.17 -14.94 8.23
CA GLU A 5 9.44 -14.86 8.96
C GLU A 5 10.66 -14.99 8.03
N ASN A 6 10.61 -15.93 7.07
CA ASN A 6 11.70 -16.18 6.13
C ASN A 6 12.11 -14.94 5.32
N ILE A 7 11.13 -14.16 4.83
CA ILE A 7 11.44 -12.98 4.02
C ILE A 7 11.91 -11.82 4.91
N SER A 8 11.32 -11.68 6.11
CA SER A 8 11.72 -10.67 7.09
C SER A 8 13.17 -10.85 7.51
N SER A 9 13.56 -12.08 7.92
CA SER A 9 14.94 -12.38 8.32
C SER A 9 15.94 -12.28 7.16
N ALA A 10 15.51 -12.51 5.92
CA ALA A 10 16.37 -12.33 4.75
C ALA A 10 16.59 -10.84 4.42
N ALA A 11 15.52 -10.04 4.47
CA ALA A 11 15.56 -8.61 4.17
C ALA A 11 16.33 -7.82 5.23
N GLU A 12 16.23 -8.18 6.51
CA GLU A 12 17.00 -7.52 7.59
C GLU A 12 18.52 -7.58 7.38
N LYS A 13 19.02 -8.59 6.67
CA LYS A 13 20.45 -8.77 6.39
C LYS A 13 20.92 -7.97 5.17
N LEU A 14 20.01 -7.37 4.39
CA LEU A 14 20.30 -6.73 3.11
C LEU A 14 19.94 -5.25 3.15
N GLN A 15 20.88 -4.38 2.76
CA GLN A 15 20.65 -2.92 2.76
C GLN A 15 19.91 -2.41 1.52
N THR A 16 19.89 -3.20 0.44
CA THR A 16 19.32 -2.83 -0.86
C THR A 16 17.85 -3.18 -1.00
N ILE A 17 17.33 -4.09 -0.17
CA ILE A 17 15.96 -4.57 -0.22
C ILE A 17 15.20 -4.05 0.99
N THR A 18 14.11 -3.33 0.75
CA THR A 18 13.23 -2.82 1.82
C THR A 18 11.87 -3.49 1.75
N LEU A 19 11.43 -4.09 2.85
CA LEU A 19 10.05 -4.56 3.00
C LEU A 19 9.16 -3.43 3.51
N ILE A 20 8.09 -3.12 2.77
CA ILE A 20 7.14 -2.04 3.10
C ILE A 20 5.73 -2.61 3.04
N PRO A 21 4.89 -2.45 4.09
CA PRO A 21 3.49 -2.85 4.02
C PRO A 21 2.74 -1.99 3.00
N ALA A 22 1.68 -2.53 2.37
CA ALA A 22 0.91 -1.82 1.34
C ALA A 22 0.42 -0.43 1.78
N LEU A 23 0.04 -0.28 3.06
CA LEU A 23 -0.38 0.99 3.68
C LEU A 23 0.74 2.05 3.76
N GLY A 24 2.01 1.62 3.79
CA GLY A 24 3.18 2.50 3.88
C GLY A 24 3.82 2.84 2.53
N LEU A 25 3.24 2.37 1.43
CA LEU A 25 3.75 2.64 0.09
C LEU A 25 3.69 4.13 -0.23
N ASN A 26 4.80 4.68 -0.70
CA ASN A 26 4.91 6.11 -1.02
C ASN A 26 5.86 6.32 -2.20
N VAL A 27 5.69 7.44 -2.89
CA VAL A 27 6.45 7.76 -4.11
C VAL A 27 7.94 7.93 -3.84
N HIS A 28 8.33 8.45 -2.67
CA HIS A 28 9.75 8.61 -2.33
C HIS A 28 10.47 7.26 -2.26
N SER A 29 9.88 6.27 -1.59
CA SER A 29 10.42 4.91 -1.53
C SER A 29 10.41 4.21 -2.88
N LEU A 30 9.42 4.49 -3.74
CA LEU A 30 9.35 3.96 -5.10
C LEU A 30 10.49 4.47 -5.98
N LEU A 31 10.82 5.76 -5.91
CA LEU A 31 11.90 6.34 -6.70
C LEU A 31 13.30 6.02 -6.14
N LYS A 32 13.39 5.70 -4.84
CA LYS A 32 14.64 5.32 -4.20
C LYS A 32 15.15 3.95 -4.66
N HIS A 33 14.24 3.03 -5.00
CA HIS A 33 14.58 1.67 -5.42
C HIS A 33 14.37 1.52 -6.93
N GLU A 34 15.22 0.74 -7.60
CA GLU A 34 15.12 0.52 -9.05
C GLU A 34 13.96 -0.41 -9.42
N THR A 35 13.58 -1.31 -8.51
CA THR A 35 12.57 -2.34 -8.75
C THR A 35 11.54 -2.37 -7.64
N LEU A 36 10.29 -2.64 -8.04
CA LEU A 36 9.15 -2.80 -7.14
C LEU A 36 8.55 -4.19 -7.34
N VAL A 37 8.35 -4.91 -6.24
CA VAL A 37 7.67 -6.22 -6.23
C VAL A 37 6.39 -6.09 -5.41
N LEU A 38 5.27 -6.51 -5.99
CA LEU A 38 3.95 -6.48 -5.35
C LEU A 38 3.35 -7.89 -5.30
N THR A 39 2.72 -8.23 -4.18
CA THR A 39 1.90 -9.44 -4.08
C THR A 39 0.53 -9.21 -4.73
N LEU A 40 -0.15 -10.29 -5.14
CA LEU A 40 -1.50 -10.22 -5.72
C LEU A 40 -2.45 -9.45 -4.79
N ASP A 41 -2.46 -9.78 -3.50
CA ASP A 41 -3.29 -9.11 -2.49
C ASP A 41 -3.00 -7.60 -2.41
N THR A 42 -1.73 -7.22 -2.54
CA THR A 42 -1.33 -5.80 -2.53
C THR A 42 -1.86 -5.08 -3.77
N VAL A 43 -1.80 -5.71 -4.94
CA VAL A 43 -2.36 -5.13 -6.17
C VAL A 43 -3.86 -4.93 -6.03
N THR A 44 -4.61 -5.94 -5.58
CA THR A 44 -6.07 -5.83 -5.36
C THR A 44 -6.41 -4.74 -4.33
N PHE A 45 -5.63 -4.63 -3.25
CA PHE A 45 -5.80 -3.58 -2.25
C PHE A 45 -5.58 -2.18 -2.83
N LEU A 46 -4.48 -1.98 -3.56
CA LEU A 46 -4.16 -0.69 -4.16
C LEU A 46 -5.18 -0.29 -5.23
N GLU A 47 -5.59 -1.24 -6.07
CA GLU A 47 -6.61 -1.02 -7.08
C GLU A 47 -7.93 -0.52 -6.46
N GLN A 48 -8.43 -1.21 -5.43
CA GLN A 48 -9.67 -0.82 -4.75
C GLN A 48 -9.58 0.61 -4.17
N ARG A 49 -8.45 0.95 -3.53
CA ARG A 49 -8.29 2.27 -2.87
C ARG A 49 -8.08 3.39 -3.87
N LEU A 50 -7.26 3.17 -4.90
CA LEU A 50 -6.97 4.19 -5.92
C LEU A 50 -8.17 4.44 -6.82
N LEU A 51 -8.85 3.38 -7.29
CA LEU A 51 -10.00 3.53 -8.17
C LEU A 51 -11.22 4.12 -7.47
N TRP A 52 -11.38 3.92 -6.16
CA TRP A 52 -12.46 4.59 -5.40
C TRP A 52 -12.42 6.11 -5.53
N HIS A 53 -11.22 6.70 -5.66
CA HIS A 53 -11.09 8.15 -5.85
C HIS A 53 -11.59 8.65 -7.20
N ASN A 54 -11.73 7.80 -8.22
CA ASN A 54 -12.26 8.18 -9.53
C ASN A 54 -13.79 8.30 -9.55
N THR A 55 -14.48 7.52 -8.71
CA THR A 55 -15.95 7.41 -8.73
C THR A 55 -16.64 8.09 -7.55
N ARG A 56 -15.89 8.44 -6.49
CA ARG A 56 -16.47 9.05 -5.28
C ARG A 56 -16.99 10.47 -5.54
N TYR A 57 -17.98 10.88 -4.75
CA TYR A 57 -18.39 12.28 -4.66
C TYR A 57 -17.35 13.13 -3.92
N SER A 58 -17.46 14.45 -4.10
CA SER A 58 -16.70 15.41 -3.29
C SER A 58 -17.04 15.25 -1.81
N ALA A 59 -16.03 15.38 -0.94
CA ALA A 59 -16.20 15.13 0.48
C ALA A 59 -16.97 16.28 1.14
N LEU A 60 -18.15 16.00 1.68
CA LEU A 60 -18.96 16.97 2.44
C LEU A 60 -18.40 17.25 3.84
N CYS A 61 -17.63 16.31 4.38
CA CYS A 61 -17.05 16.30 5.72
C CYS A 61 -15.74 15.49 5.66
N PRO A 62 -14.93 15.46 6.73
CA PRO A 62 -13.75 14.59 6.79
C PRO A 62 -14.14 13.12 6.56
N LEU A 63 -13.39 12.42 5.70
CA LEU A 63 -13.62 11.00 5.35
C LEU A 63 -13.46 10.04 6.55
N SER A 64 -12.97 10.51 7.68
CA SER A 64 -12.95 9.78 8.96
C SER A 64 -14.33 9.64 9.61
N ARG A 65 -15.34 10.41 9.15
CA ARG A 65 -16.73 10.26 9.59
C ARG A 65 -17.41 9.12 8.83
N ALA A 66 -18.54 8.66 9.34
CA ALA A 66 -19.28 7.58 8.70
C ALA A 66 -19.84 7.99 7.33
N TYR A 67 -19.40 7.32 6.28
CA TYR A 67 -19.95 7.36 4.93
C TYR A 67 -20.54 6.00 4.59
N ARG A 68 -21.61 5.98 3.78
CA ARG A 68 -22.27 4.72 3.39
C ARG A 68 -21.44 3.92 2.39
N ASP A 69 -20.71 4.63 1.55
CA ASP A 69 -19.99 4.17 0.36
C ASP A 69 -18.47 4.20 0.54
N LEU A 70 -17.98 4.28 1.79
CA LEU A 70 -16.56 4.13 2.09
C LEU A 70 -16.17 2.65 1.90
N PRO A 71 -15.10 2.36 1.13
CA PRO A 71 -14.62 1.00 0.91
C PRO A 71 -13.94 0.42 2.15
#